data_AF-A0A919HMP4-F1
#
_entry.id   AF-A0A919HMP4-F1
#
_cell.length_a   1.000
_cell.length_b   1.000
_cell.length_c   1.000
_cell.angle_alpha   90.00
_cell.angle_beta   90.00
_cell.angle_gamma   90.00
#
_symmetry.space_group_name_H-M   'P 1'
#
loop_
_entity.id
_entity.type
_entity.pdbx_description
1 polymer ?
#
loop_
_entity_poly.entity_id
_entity_poly.type
_entity_poly.pdbx_seq_one_letter_code
_entity_poly.pdbx_strand_id
1 'polypeptide(L)'
;MPIMNTKTAPSAQPETLTSTTPSRETTEPWLWAAAPDTPLTGNDHPFSGKWMWFTPLSLLDASWATIRAATQDGLLGYRSKAGTLVNTRPKSDDTRRPICIYTQDWRDVDDVQRVLIRLRALGIVDVLLYKTDSDTLNGRYGTGASTFVAPAAKPKVVIPRRTREALEHHHAARAQARRAAAARRKAPSPKHT
;
A
#
# COMPACT_ATOMS: atom_id res chain seq x y z
N MET A 1 16.73 24.19 -50.31
CA MET A 1 15.52 24.41 -49.49
C MET A 1 14.33 23.82 -50.23
N PRO A 2 13.35 23.21 -49.53
CA PRO A 2 13.44 22.32 -48.37
C PRO A 2 13.40 20.84 -48.90
N ILE A 3 12.92 19.76 -48.27
CA ILE A 3 12.54 19.41 -46.88
C ILE A 3 13.21 18.06 -46.56
N MET A 4 13.46 17.71 -45.30
CA MET A 4 13.78 16.33 -44.88
C MET A 4 12.51 15.53 -44.57
N ASN A 5 12.55 14.19 -44.67
CA ASN A 5 11.89 13.34 -43.68
C ASN A 5 12.55 11.95 -43.60
N THR A 6 13.35 11.74 -42.56
CA THR A 6 13.99 10.47 -42.22
C THR A 6 12.99 9.52 -41.59
N LYS A 7 12.74 8.36 -42.21
CA LYS A 7 11.95 7.28 -41.60
C LYS A 7 12.81 6.48 -40.62
N THR A 8 13.07 7.07 -39.45
CA THR A 8 13.72 6.37 -38.33
C THR A 8 12.66 5.76 -37.42
N ALA A 9 12.71 4.44 -37.26
CA ALA A 9 12.04 3.70 -36.19
C ALA A 9 12.88 2.45 -35.85
N PRO A 10 12.83 1.92 -34.62
CA PRO A 10 12.07 2.39 -33.46
C PRO A 10 12.96 3.11 -32.43
N SER A 11 12.40 4.09 -31.70
CA SER A 11 13.00 4.52 -30.43
C SER A 11 12.57 3.54 -29.35
N ALA A 12 13.31 2.43 -29.24
CA ALA A 12 13.30 1.63 -28.03
C ALA A 12 14.03 2.44 -26.94
N GLN A 13 13.28 3.24 -26.18
CA GLN A 13 13.83 3.82 -24.95
C GLN A 13 14.19 2.66 -24.01
N PRO A 14 15.32 2.76 -23.29
CA PRO A 14 15.83 1.63 -22.52
C PRO A 14 14.80 1.20 -21.48
N GLU A 15 14.42 -0.07 -21.53
CA GLU A 15 13.85 -0.73 -20.37
C GLU A 15 14.85 -0.55 -19.23
N THR A 16 14.50 0.28 -18.26
CA THR A 16 15.33 0.44 -17.07
C THR A 16 15.46 -0.94 -16.45
N LEU A 17 16.71 -1.39 -16.32
CA LEU A 17 17.08 -2.63 -15.61
C LEU A 17 16.73 -2.47 -14.14
N THR A 18 15.43 -2.49 -13.85
CA THR A 18 14.88 -2.40 -12.51
C THR A 18 15.31 -3.66 -11.79
N SER A 19 16.27 -3.51 -10.89
CA SER A 19 16.74 -4.63 -10.07
C SER A 19 15.53 -5.32 -9.46
N THR A 20 15.41 -6.62 -9.67
CA THR A 20 14.34 -7.42 -9.07
C THR A 20 14.71 -7.88 -7.66
N THR A 21 15.90 -7.52 -7.18
CA THR A 21 16.62 -8.19 -6.09
C THR A 21 17.03 -7.15 -5.03
N PRO A 22 16.15 -6.87 -4.04
CA PRO A 22 16.37 -5.78 -3.08
C PRO A 22 17.66 -5.94 -2.25
N SER A 23 18.14 -7.17 -2.02
CA SER A 23 19.40 -7.41 -1.30
C SER A 23 20.66 -6.95 -2.03
N ARG A 24 20.56 -6.64 -3.34
CA ARG A 24 21.68 -6.21 -4.20
C ARG A 24 21.50 -4.79 -4.76
N GLU A 25 20.37 -4.16 -4.48
CA GLU A 25 20.07 -2.82 -4.98
C GLU A 25 20.68 -1.76 -4.04
N THR A 26 21.52 -0.89 -4.61
CA THR A 26 22.38 0.08 -3.88
C THR A 26 22.22 1.52 -4.37
N THR A 27 21.41 1.79 -5.40
CA THR A 27 21.10 3.14 -5.89
C THR A 27 19.67 3.53 -5.57
N GLU A 28 18.70 2.64 -5.82
CA GLU A 28 17.29 2.94 -5.58
C GLU A 28 16.85 2.50 -4.18
N PRO A 29 16.17 3.34 -3.38
CA PRO A 29 15.74 2.97 -2.02
C PRO A 29 14.53 2.04 -1.96
N TRP A 30 13.78 1.92 -3.05
CA TRP A 30 12.52 1.16 -3.10
C TRP A 30 12.35 0.47 -4.44
N LEU A 31 12.22 -0.85 -4.41
CA LEU A 31 11.73 -1.62 -5.55
C LEU A 31 10.22 -1.76 -5.43
N TRP A 32 9.48 -1.42 -6.50
CA TRP A 32 8.02 -1.35 -6.49
C TRP A 32 7.38 -2.43 -7.36
N ALA A 33 6.13 -2.74 -7.03
CA ALA A 33 5.22 -3.54 -7.85
C ALA A 33 3.81 -2.95 -7.72
N ALA A 34 2.99 -3.09 -8.77
CA ALA A 34 1.61 -2.65 -8.82
C ALA A 34 0.71 -3.79 -9.29
N ALA A 35 -0.55 -3.73 -8.89
CA ALA A 35 -1.60 -4.62 -9.39
C ALA A 35 -1.93 -4.32 -10.87
N PRO A 36 -2.66 -5.21 -11.57
CA PRO A 36 -3.15 -4.94 -12.90
C PRO A 36 -3.90 -3.60 -12.97
N ASP A 37 -3.77 -2.91 -14.10
CA ASP A 37 -4.37 -1.60 -14.38
C ASP A 37 -4.02 -0.47 -13.38
N THR A 38 -3.10 -0.72 -12.44
CA THR A 38 -2.63 0.27 -11.47
C THR A 38 -1.28 0.82 -11.94
N PRO A 39 -1.14 2.15 -12.16
CA PRO A 39 0.15 2.71 -12.53
C PRO A 39 1.15 2.57 -11.36
N LEU A 40 2.44 2.40 -11.68
CA LEU A 40 3.51 2.46 -10.66
C LEU A 40 3.75 3.89 -10.15
N THR A 41 3.52 4.88 -11.01
CA THR A 41 3.68 6.32 -10.72
C THR A 41 2.34 6.97 -10.36
N GLY A 42 2.38 8.08 -9.62
CA GLY A 42 1.20 8.83 -9.18
C GLY A 42 0.90 8.72 -7.69
N ASN A 43 0.17 9.70 -7.17
CA ASN A 43 -0.10 9.88 -5.74
C ASN A 43 -0.87 8.68 -5.14
N ASP A 44 -0.47 8.30 -3.93
CA ASP A 44 -1.22 7.34 -3.12
C ASP A 44 -2.59 7.92 -2.72
N HIS A 45 -3.58 7.04 -2.48
CA HIS A 45 -4.93 7.47 -2.12
C HIS A 45 -4.93 8.24 -0.78
N PRO A 46 -5.81 9.24 -0.58
CA PRO A 46 -5.80 10.09 0.62
C PRO A 46 -6.11 9.33 1.94
N PHE A 47 -6.67 8.14 1.83
CA PHE A 47 -6.95 7.23 2.94
C PHE A 47 -6.14 5.93 2.85
N SER A 48 -5.07 5.92 2.06
CA SER A 48 -4.19 4.76 1.94
C SER A 48 -3.49 4.43 3.27
N GLY A 49 -3.10 3.17 3.37
CA GLY A 49 -2.18 2.70 4.37
C GLY A 49 -1.50 1.42 3.89
N LYS A 50 -0.58 0.91 4.69
CA LYS A 50 0.24 -0.25 4.32
C LYS A 50 0.41 -1.21 5.47
N TRP A 51 0.30 -2.51 5.17
CA TRP A 51 0.92 -3.56 5.97
C TRP A 51 2.44 -3.44 5.82
N MET A 52 3.16 -3.55 6.93
CA MET A 52 4.61 -3.49 7.02
C MET A 52 5.12 -4.81 7.60
N TRP A 53 5.93 -5.50 6.81
CA TRP A 53 6.64 -6.72 7.19
C TRP A 53 8.15 -6.45 7.15
N PHE A 54 8.84 -6.62 8.28
CA PHE A 54 10.30 -6.49 8.33
C PHE A 54 10.93 -7.88 8.12
N THR A 55 11.27 -8.23 6.88
CA THR A 55 11.94 -9.51 6.60
C THR A 55 13.43 -9.42 6.92
N PRO A 56 14.07 -10.48 7.45
CA PRO A 56 15.54 -10.60 7.48
C PRO A 56 16.13 -10.46 6.08
N LEU A 57 17.33 -9.87 5.99
CA LEU A 57 18.01 -9.65 4.71
C LEU A 57 18.26 -10.96 3.94
N SER A 58 18.54 -12.06 4.66
CA SER A 58 18.73 -13.41 4.10
C SER A 58 17.49 -14.02 3.42
N LEU A 59 16.30 -13.51 3.73
CA LEU A 59 15.04 -13.94 3.12
C LEU A 59 14.45 -12.89 2.17
N LEU A 60 15.03 -11.69 2.11
CA LEU A 60 14.43 -10.51 1.48
C LEU A 60 14.04 -10.72 0.02
N ASP A 61 14.91 -11.34 -0.78
CA ASP A 61 14.66 -11.51 -2.21
C ASP A 61 13.54 -12.52 -2.49
N ALA A 62 13.49 -13.64 -1.76
CA ALA A 62 12.44 -14.64 -1.88
C ALA A 62 11.09 -14.12 -1.36
N SER A 63 11.11 -13.43 -0.22
CA SER A 63 9.97 -12.70 0.34
C SER A 63 9.43 -11.65 -0.63
N TRP A 64 10.32 -10.89 -1.27
CA TRP A 64 9.94 -9.87 -2.24
C TRP A 64 9.40 -10.48 -3.53
N ALA A 65 10.03 -11.52 -4.09
CA ALA A 65 9.53 -12.20 -5.29
C ALA A 65 8.10 -12.71 -5.08
N THR A 66 7.82 -13.32 -3.91
CA THR A 66 6.49 -13.80 -3.52
C THR A 66 5.47 -12.66 -3.44
N ILE A 67 5.81 -11.55 -2.77
CA ILE A 67 4.91 -10.38 -2.65
C ILE A 67 4.72 -9.69 -4.00
N ARG A 68 5.78 -9.53 -4.79
CA ARG A 68 5.75 -8.90 -6.12
C ARG A 68 4.81 -9.64 -7.05
N ALA A 69 4.94 -10.96 -7.16
CA ALA A 69 4.04 -11.80 -7.95
C ALA A 69 2.58 -11.64 -7.47
N ALA A 70 2.32 -11.85 -6.18
CA ALA A 70 0.95 -11.76 -5.64
C ALA A 70 0.32 -10.35 -5.74
N THR A 71 1.13 -9.28 -5.75
CA THR A 71 0.65 -7.93 -6.09
C THR A 71 0.31 -7.83 -7.57
N GLN A 72 1.21 -8.29 -8.46
CA GLN A 72 1.00 -8.26 -9.92
C GLN A 72 -0.17 -9.13 -10.40
N ASP A 73 -0.50 -10.20 -9.66
CA ASP A 73 -1.68 -11.05 -9.88
C ASP A 73 -2.98 -10.43 -9.31
N GLY A 74 -2.91 -9.24 -8.70
CA GLY A 74 -4.07 -8.56 -8.09
C GLY A 74 -4.58 -9.21 -6.79
N LEU A 75 -3.84 -10.17 -6.21
CA LEU A 75 -4.27 -10.91 -5.02
C LEU A 75 -4.15 -10.08 -3.73
N LEU A 76 -3.20 -9.14 -3.68
CA LEU A 76 -2.95 -8.25 -2.55
C LEU A 76 -3.75 -6.95 -2.69
N GLY A 77 -3.14 -5.79 -2.44
CA GLY A 77 -3.71 -4.47 -2.73
C GLY A 77 -3.01 -3.80 -3.91
N TYR A 78 -3.31 -2.52 -4.15
CA TYR A 78 -2.98 -1.83 -5.40
C TYR A 78 -1.47 -1.70 -5.70
N ARG A 79 -0.62 -1.61 -4.65
CA ARG A 79 0.86 -1.54 -4.77
C ARG A 79 1.57 -2.26 -3.63
N SER A 80 2.81 -2.66 -3.88
CA SER A 80 3.75 -3.08 -2.85
C SER A 80 5.16 -2.56 -3.14
N LYS A 81 6.02 -2.49 -2.12
CA LYS A 81 7.45 -2.18 -2.29
C LYS A 81 8.36 -2.87 -1.28
N ALA A 82 9.58 -3.19 -1.68
CA ALA A 82 10.65 -3.65 -0.81
C ALA A 82 11.70 -2.55 -0.62
N GLY A 83 12.15 -2.37 0.62
CA GLY A 83 13.33 -1.57 0.92
C GLY A 83 14.62 -2.30 0.52
N THR A 84 15.58 -1.57 0.00
CA THR A 84 16.83 -2.09 -0.59
C THR A 84 18.01 -1.89 0.37
N LEU A 85 19.27 -2.08 -0.06
CA LEU A 85 20.41 -1.78 0.80
C LEU A 85 20.54 -0.28 1.12
N VAL A 86 19.96 0.61 0.31
CA VAL A 86 19.99 2.06 0.53
C VAL A 86 19.20 2.42 1.80
N ASN A 87 19.92 2.80 2.84
CA ASN A 87 19.31 3.07 4.14
C ASN A 87 18.66 4.47 4.17
N THR A 88 17.33 4.52 4.07
CA THR A 88 16.54 5.76 4.10
C THR A 88 16.28 6.29 5.52
N ARG A 89 16.83 5.65 6.57
CA ARG A 89 16.59 6.03 7.96
C ARG A 89 17.86 5.95 8.82
N PRO A 90 18.32 7.08 9.40
CA PRO A 90 19.31 7.04 10.47
C PRO A 90 18.86 6.09 11.59
N LYS A 91 19.74 5.18 12.01
CA LYS A 91 19.49 4.17 13.08
C LYS A 91 18.38 3.15 12.77
N SER A 92 18.21 2.73 11.52
CA SER A 92 17.40 1.55 11.21
C SER A 92 18.18 0.25 11.50
N ASP A 93 17.45 -0.88 11.58
CA ASP A 93 18.03 -2.21 11.74
C ASP A 93 18.58 -2.69 10.39
N ASP A 94 19.91 -2.63 10.21
CA ASP A 94 20.58 -3.02 8.97
C ASP A 94 20.45 -4.52 8.66
N THR A 95 20.01 -5.38 9.59
CA THR A 95 19.81 -6.82 9.36
C THR A 95 18.47 -7.17 8.70
N ARG A 96 17.54 -6.22 8.63
CA ARG A 96 16.18 -6.41 8.09
C ARG A 96 15.84 -5.33 7.07
N ARG A 97 14.87 -5.60 6.19
CA ARG A 97 14.28 -4.58 5.32
C ARG A 97 12.75 -4.66 5.32
N PRO A 98 12.05 -3.52 5.23
CA PRO A 98 10.60 -3.51 5.17
C PRO A 98 10.11 -3.88 3.76
N ILE A 99 9.21 -4.86 3.69
CA ILE A 99 8.27 -5.00 2.58
C ILE A 99 6.95 -4.37 3.01
N CYS A 100 6.45 -3.44 2.20
CA CYS A 100 5.21 -2.72 2.42
C CYS A 100 4.17 -3.15 1.38
N ILE A 101 2.95 -3.46 1.83
CA ILE A 101 1.82 -3.84 0.96
C ILE A 101 0.67 -2.87 1.23
N TYR A 102 0.27 -2.10 0.22
CA TYR A 102 -0.66 -0.98 0.37
C TYR A 102 -2.12 -1.41 0.16
N THR A 103 -3.04 -0.81 0.92
CA THR A 103 -4.48 -0.82 0.62
C THR A 103 -4.99 0.60 0.39
N GLN A 104 -6.06 0.73 -0.40
CA GLN A 104 -6.55 2.02 -0.91
C GLN A 104 -7.26 2.87 0.16
N ASP A 105 -7.96 2.22 1.10
CA ASP A 105 -8.67 2.88 2.20
C ASP A 105 -8.50 2.09 3.49
N TRP A 106 -7.76 2.63 4.47
CA TRP A 106 -7.57 1.98 5.77
C TRP A 106 -8.86 1.83 6.57
N ARG A 107 -9.92 2.56 6.20
CA ARG A 107 -11.24 2.50 6.85
C ARG A 107 -12.12 1.39 6.29
N ASP A 108 -11.71 0.80 5.17
CA ASP A 108 -12.24 -0.45 4.64
C ASP A 108 -11.54 -1.61 5.35
N VAL A 109 -12.04 -1.94 6.55
CA VAL A 109 -11.45 -2.98 7.40
C VAL A 109 -11.56 -4.35 6.74
N ASP A 110 -12.57 -4.55 5.89
CA ASP A 110 -12.78 -5.81 5.17
C ASP A 110 -11.70 -6.00 4.10
N ASP A 111 -11.33 -4.96 3.34
CA ASP A 111 -10.18 -5.03 2.41
C ASP A 111 -8.84 -5.21 3.14
N VAL A 112 -8.62 -4.47 4.24
CA VAL A 112 -7.41 -4.62 5.08
C VAL A 112 -7.27 -6.06 5.62
N GLN A 113 -8.40 -6.67 6.03
CA GLN A 113 -8.49 -8.04 6.52
C GLN A 113 -8.38 -9.09 5.39
N ARG A 114 -8.91 -8.80 4.19
CA ARG A 114 -8.74 -9.61 2.96
C ARG A 114 -7.26 -9.71 2.58
N VAL A 115 -6.56 -8.58 2.53
CA VAL A 115 -5.12 -8.56 2.23
C VAL A 115 -4.33 -9.30 3.30
N LEU A 116 -4.66 -9.15 4.59
CA LEU A 116 -4.03 -9.94 5.65
C LEU A 116 -4.21 -11.45 5.46
N ILE A 117 -5.42 -11.91 5.10
CA ILE A 117 -5.68 -13.34 4.84
C ILE A 117 -4.82 -13.85 3.69
N ARG A 118 -4.67 -13.08 2.61
CA ARG A 118 -3.79 -13.42 1.48
C ARG A 118 -2.31 -13.46 1.88
N LEU A 119 -1.84 -12.50 2.69
CA LEU A 119 -0.48 -12.54 3.24
C LEU A 119 -0.22 -13.79 4.10
N ARG A 120 -1.19 -14.21 4.92
CA ARG A 120 -1.07 -15.47 5.69
C ARG A 120 -1.07 -16.70 4.78
N ALA A 121 -1.88 -16.72 3.71
CA ALA A 121 -1.89 -17.81 2.73
C ALA A 121 -0.57 -17.93 1.93
N LEU A 122 0.18 -16.82 1.78
CA LEU A 122 1.53 -16.79 1.19
C LEU A 122 2.63 -17.20 2.19
N GLY A 123 2.29 -17.76 3.35
CA GLY A 123 3.26 -18.26 4.33
C GLY A 123 3.87 -17.19 5.26
N ILE A 124 3.41 -15.94 5.18
CA ILE A 124 3.93 -14.86 6.03
C ILE A 124 3.35 -15.04 7.43
N VAL A 125 4.16 -15.52 8.38
CA VAL A 125 3.73 -15.83 9.76
C VAL A 125 4.14 -14.77 10.79
N ASP A 126 4.96 -13.78 10.43
CA ASP A 126 5.41 -12.72 11.33
C ASP A 126 4.28 -11.84 11.89
N VAL A 127 4.58 -11.09 12.95
CA VAL A 127 3.75 -9.94 13.35
C VAL A 127 3.81 -8.88 12.25
N LEU A 128 2.64 -8.44 11.77
CA LEU A 128 2.54 -7.37 10.79
C LEU A 128 1.97 -6.12 11.44
N LEU A 129 2.56 -4.97 11.14
CA LEU A 129 2.08 -3.67 11.58
C LEU A 129 1.39 -2.99 10.40
N TYR A 130 0.20 -2.43 10.59
CA TYR A 130 -0.41 -1.57 9.58
C TYR A 130 -0.24 -0.10 9.98
N LYS A 131 0.05 0.75 9.00
CA LYS A 131 0.16 2.20 9.22
C LYS A 131 -0.44 3.00 8.06
N THR A 132 -1.25 4.02 8.37
CA THR A 132 -1.73 4.97 7.35
C THR A 132 -0.60 5.80 6.75
N ASP A 133 -0.79 6.26 5.51
CA ASP A 133 0.16 7.16 4.86
C ASP A 133 0.15 8.55 5.50
N SER A 134 -1.02 8.99 6.00
CA SER A 134 -1.15 10.19 6.80
C SER A 134 -0.33 10.15 8.10
N ASP A 135 -0.33 9.04 8.85
CA ASP A 135 0.54 8.90 10.04
C ASP A 135 2.03 8.85 9.67
N THR A 136 2.39 8.46 8.44
CA THR A 136 3.77 8.49 7.91
C THR A 136 4.23 9.91 7.55
N LEU A 137 3.38 10.67 6.86
CA LEU A 137 3.62 12.09 6.56
C LEU A 137 3.69 12.93 7.85
N ASN A 138 2.81 12.66 8.82
CA ASN A 138 2.79 13.32 10.13
C ASN A 138 3.86 12.83 11.12
N GLY A 139 4.87 12.09 10.67
CA GLY A 139 6.02 11.72 11.51
C GLY A 139 5.73 10.76 12.68
N ARG A 140 4.55 10.13 12.76
CA ARG A 140 4.16 9.33 13.93
C ARG A 140 4.82 7.95 13.92
N TYR A 141 5.85 7.75 14.73
CA TYR A 141 6.59 6.48 14.82
C TYR A 141 6.76 6.04 16.28
N GLY A 142 7.15 4.77 16.48
CA GLY A 142 7.35 4.17 17.80
C GLY A 142 6.15 3.35 18.30
N THR A 143 6.23 2.95 19.56
CA THR A 143 5.24 2.09 20.23
C THR A 143 3.85 2.71 20.19
N GLY A 144 2.83 1.92 19.78
CA GLY A 144 1.45 2.40 19.68
C GLY A 144 1.13 3.28 18.46
N ALA A 145 2.09 3.53 17.56
CA ALA A 145 1.86 4.30 16.34
C ALA A 145 1.15 3.51 15.21
N SER A 146 1.01 2.19 15.35
CA SER A 146 0.34 1.33 14.37
C SER A 146 -1.17 1.54 14.38
N THR A 147 -1.75 1.73 13.19
CA THR A 147 -3.20 1.84 12.98
C THR A 147 -3.87 0.49 13.22
N PHE A 148 -3.27 -0.61 12.76
CA PHE A 148 -3.68 -1.97 13.08
C PHE A 148 -2.46 -2.86 13.36
N VAL A 149 -2.69 -4.01 13.98
CA VAL A 149 -1.67 -5.04 14.21
C VAL A 149 -2.24 -6.40 13.83
N ALA A 150 -1.49 -7.23 13.10
CA ALA A 150 -1.81 -8.64 12.92
C ALA A 150 -0.82 -9.49 13.75
N PRO A 151 -1.28 -10.20 14.80
CA PRO A 151 -0.43 -11.09 15.57
C PRO A 151 0.14 -12.21 14.69
N ALA A 152 1.30 -12.75 15.08
CA ALA A 152 1.98 -13.83 14.38
C ALA A 152 1.04 -15.03 14.10
N ALA A 153 1.14 -15.60 12.90
CA ALA A 153 0.32 -16.66 12.31
C ALA A 153 -1.21 -16.43 12.27
N LYS A 154 -1.76 -15.43 12.97
CA LYS A 154 -3.21 -15.21 13.06
C LYS A 154 -3.71 -14.43 11.83
N PRO A 155 -4.78 -14.88 11.14
CA PRO A 155 -5.42 -14.15 10.06
C PRO A 155 -6.45 -13.15 10.62
N LYS A 156 -6.11 -12.41 11.69
CA LYS A 156 -7.03 -11.49 12.37
C LYS A 156 -6.39 -10.14 12.62
N VAL A 157 -7.05 -9.08 12.16
CA VAL A 157 -6.71 -7.69 12.46
C VAL A 157 -7.07 -7.37 13.92
N VAL A 158 -6.08 -6.90 14.70
CA VAL A 158 -6.27 -6.26 16.00
C VAL A 158 -6.35 -4.76 15.77
N ILE A 159 -7.46 -4.17 16.22
CA ILE A 159 -7.75 -2.75 16.12
C ILE A 159 -7.51 -2.09 17.49
N PRO A 160 -6.46 -1.26 17.65
CA PRO A 160 -6.25 -0.45 18.85
C PRO A 160 -7.43 0.48 19.13
N ARG A 161 -7.64 0.82 20.41
CA ARG A 161 -8.77 1.65 20.86
C ARG A 161 -8.93 2.96 20.07
N ARG A 162 -7.84 3.74 19.94
CA ARG A 162 -7.80 5.00 19.15
C ARG A 162 -8.28 4.78 17.70
N THR A 163 -7.86 3.69 17.06
CA THR A 163 -8.27 3.40 15.68
C THR A 163 -9.75 3.03 15.61
N ARG A 164 -10.27 2.27 16.59
CA ARG A 164 -11.69 1.94 16.67
C ARG A 164 -12.56 3.19 16.79
N GLU A 165 -12.22 4.09 17.71
CA GLU A 165 -12.92 5.37 17.92
C GLU A 165 -12.93 6.21 16.62
N ALA A 166 -11.80 6.24 15.88
CA ALA A 166 -11.72 6.92 14.59
C ALA A 166 -12.56 6.25 13.49
N LEU A 167 -12.57 4.92 13.41
CA LEU A 167 -13.40 4.16 12.47
C LEU A 167 -14.89 4.41 12.72
N GLU A 168 -15.33 4.30 13.98
CA GLU A 168 -16.71 4.53 14.39
C GLU A 168 -17.18 5.93 13.98
N HIS A 169 -16.35 6.96 14.24
CA HIS A 169 -16.64 8.34 13.81
C HIS A 169 -16.76 8.47 12.29
N HIS A 170 -15.82 7.90 11.52
CA HIS A 170 -15.86 7.93 10.05
C HIS A 170 -17.04 7.17 9.46
N HIS A 171 -17.37 5.99 10.01
CA HIS A 171 -18.49 5.17 9.56
C HIS A 171 -19.84 5.84 9.88
N ALA A 172 -19.98 6.45 11.07
CA ALA A 172 -21.15 7.23 11.45
C ALA A 172 -21.35 8.45 10.52
N ALA A 173 -20.30 9.23 10.26
CA ALA A 173 -20.34 10.36 9.33
C ALA A 173 -20.73 9.91 7.90
N ARG A 174 -20.17 8.80 7.40
CA ARG A 174 -20.51 8.22 6.09
C ARG A 174 -21.96 7.74 6.04
N ALA A 175 -22.48 7.16 7.11
CA ALA A 175 -23.88 6.75 7.23
C ALA A 175 -24.84 7.96 7.24
N GLN A 176 -24.50 9.02 7.97
CA GLN A 176 -25.27 10.27 7.99
C GLN A 176 -25.28 10.94 6.60
N ALA A 177 -24.13 11.04 5.93
CA ALA A 177 -24.03 11.58 4.57
C ALA A 177 -24.87 10.77 3.56
N ARG A 178 -24.82 9.43 3.62
CA ARG A 178 -25.65 8.54 2.79
C ARG A 178 -27.15 8.77 3.02
N ARG A 179 -27.58 8.90 4.28
CA ARG A 179 -28.98 9.20 4.65
C ARG A 179 -29.42 10.57 4.09
N ALA A 180 -28.59 11.60 4.25
CA ALA A 180 -28.88 12.95 3.75
C ALA A 180 -28.98 12.98 2.21
N ALA A 181 -28.08 12.30 1.50
CA ALA A 181 -28.14 12.17 0.04
C ALA A 181 -29.39 11.41 -0.44
N ALA A 182 -29.75 10.31 0.24
CA ALA A 182 -30.97 9.56 -0.06
C ALA A 182 -32.25 10.37 0.21
N ALA A 183 -32.27 11.21 1.26
CA ALA A 183 -33.37 12.12 1.54
C ALA A 183 -33.50 13.20 0.46
N ARG A 184 -32.38 13.85 0.06
CA ARG A 184 -32.37 14.82 -1.04
C ARG A 184 -32.90 14.25 -2.35
N ARG A 185 -32.56 12.99 -2.69
CA ARG A 185 -33.06 12.30 -3.89
C ARG A 185 -34.56 11.97 -3.83
N LYS A 186 -35.16 11.92 -2.63
CA LYS A 186 -36.59 11.67 -2.43
C LYS A 186 -37.41 12.95 -2.29
N ALA A 187 -36.78 14.11 -2.10
CA ALA A 187 -37.48 15.39 -2.01
C ALA A 187 -38.06 15.75 -3.39
N PRO A 188 -39.34 16.15 -3.48
CA PRO A 188 -39.91 16.62 -4.74
C PRO A 188 -39.19 17.89 -5.20
N SER A 189 -38.93 18.00 -6.51
CA SER A 189 -38.35 19.21 -7.09
C SER A 189 -39.22 20.43 -6.75
N PRO A 190 -38.62 21.56 -6.33
CA PRO A 190 -39.39 22.79 -6.12
C PRO A 190 -40.07 23.18 -7.43
N LYS A 191 -41.38 23.39 -7.39
CA LYS A 191 -42.12 23.92 -8.54
C LYS A 191 -41.68 25.37 -8.72
N HIS A 192 -41.03 25.67 -9.84
CA HIS A 192 -40.84 27.05 -10.27
C HIS A 192 -42.21 27.60 -10.69
N THR A 193 -42.66 28.62 -9.96
CA THR A 193 -43.78 29.51 -10.28
C THR A 193 -43.24 30.85 -10.71
#